data_AF-A0A8J2H607-F1
#
_entry.id   AF-A0A8J2H607-F1
#
_cell.length_a   1.000
_cell.length_b   1.000
_cell.length_c   1.000
_cell.angle_alpha   90.00
_cell.angle_beta   90.00
_cell.angle_gamma   90.00
#
_symmetry.space_group_name_H-M   'P 1'
#
loop_
_entity.id
_entity.type
_entity.pdbx_description
1 polymer ?
#
loop_
_entity_poly.entity_id
_entity_poly.type
_entity_poly.pdbx_seq_one_letter_code
_entity_poly.pdbx_strand_id
1 'polypeptide(L)'
;MYNLDQYEFEDAEEISSKLWQEACWIAINVYFDEKGLVRQQLDNFDEFIEMSVKKIVEESPSIALQAEARVDQRTSCRIESLVMHTLKFEKR
;
A
#
# COMPACT_ATOMS: atom_id res chain seq x y z
N MET A 1 -36.18 -60.09 27.40
CA MET A 1 -34.95 -59.47 26.87
C MET A 1 -35.35 -58.81 25.56
N TYR A 2 -35.64 -57.51 25.60
CA TYR A 2 -35.87 -56.70 24.41
C TYR A 2 -34.57 -55.91 24.19
N ASN A 3 -33.93 -56.10 23.04
CA ASN A 3 -32.71 -55.39 22.69
C ASN A 3 -33.00 -53.88 22.62
N LEU A 4 -32.45 -53.14 23.57
CA LEU A 4 -32.51 -51.67 23.65
C LEU A 4 -31.24 -51.03 23.05
N ASP A 5 -30.54 -51.74 22.17
CA ASP A 5 -29.23 -51.32 21.63
C ASP A 5 -29.29 -51.06 20.11
N GLN A 6 -30.47 -50.88 19.53
CA GLN A 6 -30.60 -50.75 18.06
C GLN A 6 -31.40 -49.53 17.57
N TYR A 7 -31.46 -48.47 18.37
CA TYR A 7 -32.16 -47.23 17.98
C TYR A 7 -31.39 -45.96 18.33
N GLU A 8 -30.06 -45.96 18.14
CA GLU A 8 -29.25 -44.78 18.48
C GLU A 8 -28.11 -44.44 17.49
N PHE A 9 -28.16 -44.91 16.23
CA PHE A 9 -27.04 -44.65 15.31
C PHE A 9 -27.39 -44.54 13.82
N GLU A 10 -28.49 -43.89 13.46
CA GLU A 10 -28.79 -43.62 12.03
C GLU A 10 -29.09 -42.15 11.68
N ASP A 11 -29.16 -41.24 12.66
CA ASP A 11 -29.52 -39.82 12.42
C ASP A 11 -28.37 -38.82 12.70
N ALA A 12 -27.12 -39.30 12.86
CA ALA A 12 -25.97 -38.46 13.17
C ALA A 12 -25.19 -37.95 11.94
N GLU A 13 -25.52 -38.38 10.72
CA GLU A 13 -24.63 -38.23 9.56
C GLU A 13 -25.08 -37.24 8.46
N GLU A 14 -26.22 -36.57 8.58
CA GLU A 14 -26.61 -35.55 7.59
C GLU A 14 -26.84 -34.18 8.24
N ILE A 15 -25.82 -33.32 8.18
CA ILE A 15 -25.98 -31.90 8.48
C ILE A 15 -27.07 -31.37 7.53
N SER A 16 -28.21 -30.99 8.10
CA SER A 16 -29.28 -30.30 7.38
C SER A 16 -28.69 -29.22 6.46
N SER A 17 -29.10 -29.21 5.19
CA SER A 17 -28.65 -28.22 4.19
C SER A 17 -28.74 -26.76 4.70
N LYS A 18 -29.71 -26.47 5.58
CA LYS A 18 -29.84 -25.17 6.24
C LYS A 18 -28.68 -24.87 7.20
N LEU A 19 -28.29 -25.84 8.03
CA LEU A 19 -27.17 -25.70 8.97
C LEU A 19 -25.84 -25.58 8.21
N TRP A 20 -25.69 -26.27 7.09
CA TRP A 20 -24.53 -26.11 6.20
C TRP A 20 -24.45 -24.71 5.59
N GLN A 21 -25.57 -24.16 5.10
CA GLN A 21 -25.62 -22.79 4.58
C GLN A 21 -25.26 -21.74 5.64
N GLU A 22 -25.74 -21.92 6.88
CA GLU A 22 -25.40 -21.05 8.01
C GLU A 22 -23.90 -21.15 8.36
N ALA A 23 -23.34 -22.37 8.41
CA ALA A 23 -21.91 -22.58 8.65
C ALA A 23 -21.03 -21.96 7.55
N CYS A 24 -21.43 -22.08 6.27
CA CYS A 24 -20.74 -21.44 5.16
C CYS A 24 -20.69 -19.92 5.30
N TRP A 25 -21.80 -19.27 5.67
CA TRP A 25 -21.82 -17.83 5.90
C TRP A 25 -20.92 -17.40 7.07
N ILE A 26 -20.87 -18.18 8.15
CA ILE A 26 -19.98 -17.93 9.27
C ILE A 26 -18.51 -18.02 8.83
N ALA A 27 -18.15 -19.07 8.07
CA ALA A 27 -16.79 -19.22 7.55
C ALA A 27 -16.39 -18.07 6.63
N ILE A 28 -17.31 -17.59 5.78
CA ILE A 28 -17.10 -16.43 4.91
C ILE A 28 -16.86 -15.16 5.75
N ASN A 29 -17.69 -14.92 6.77
CA ASN A 29 -17.54 -13.73 7.63
C ASN A 29 -16.22 -13.75 8.40
N VAL A 30 -15.84 -14.88 9.00
CA VAL A 30 -14.56 -15.03 9.71
C VAL A 30 -13.39 -14.78 8.77
N TYR A 31 -13.45 -15.27 7.52
CA TYR A 31 -12.41 -15.01 6.53
C TYR A 31 -12.27 -13.51 6.23
N PHE A 32 -13.38 -12.79 6.07
CA PHE A 32 -13.33 -11.34 5.82
C PHE A 32 -12.98 -10.50 7.05
N ASP A 33 -13.31 -10.94 8.26
CA ASP A 33 -12.84 -10.30 9.49
C ASP A 33 -11.32 -10.46 9.63
N GLU A 34 -10.81 -11.67 9.36
CA GLU A 34 -9.38 -11.98 9.47
C GLU A 34 -8.54 -11.45 8.32
N LYS A 35 -9.08 -11.32 7.10
CA LYS A 35 -8.36 -10.89 5.88
C LYS A 35 -8.74 -9.50 5.40
N GLY A 36 -9.80 -8.90 5.92
CA GLY A 36 -10.36 -7.63 5.44
C GLY A 36 -10.90 -7.72 4.00
N LEU A 37 -11.81 -6.82 3.64
CA LEU A 37 -12.01 -6.49 2.24
C LEU A 37 -10.92 -5.48 1.85
N VAL A 38 -10.20 -5.73 0.76
CA VAL A 38 -9.27 -4.75 0.15
C VAL A 38 -7.85 -4.65 0.79
N ARG A 39 -7.36 -5.68 1.49
CA ARG A 39 -5.99 -5.65 2.04
C ARG A 39 -4.88 -5.46 1.01
N GLN A 40 -4.99 -6.07 -0.18
CA GLN A 40 -3.97 -5.89 -1.22
C GLN A 40 -3.75 -4.42 -1.63
N GLN A 41 -4.81 -3.60 -1.63
CA GLN A 41 -4.63 -2.17 -1.95
C GLN A 41 -4.00 -1.41 -0.80
N LEU A 42 -4.30 -1.79 0.46
CA LEU A 42 -3.67 -1.21 1.65
C LEU A 42 -2.20 -1.59 1.71
N ASP A 43 -1.87 -2.86 1.51
CA ASP A 43 -0.49 -3.36 1.50
C ASP A 43 0.34 -2.66 0.41
N ASN A 44 -0.21 -2.54 -0.80
CA ASN A 44 0.44 -1.81 -1.89
C ASN A 44 0.58 -0.30 -1.61
N PHE A 45 -0.41 0.30 -0.93
CA PHE A 45 -0.37 1.71 -0.55
C PHE A 45 0.68 1.98 0.52
N ASP A 46 0.76 1.11 1.54
CA ASP A 46 1.75 1.20 2.60
C ASP A 46 3.17 1.02 2.03
N GLU A 47 3.39 0.03 1.16
CA GLU A 47 4.66 -0.15 0.44
C GLU A 47 5.01 1.10 -0.41
N PHE A 48 4.03 1.70 -1.07
CA PHE A 48 4.22 2.91 -1.86
C PHE A 48 4.70 4.09 -1.01
N ILE A 49 4.06 4.36 0.14
CA ILE A 49 4.45 5.46 1.02
C ILE A 49 5.80 5.19 1.71
N GLU A 50 6.04 3.96 2.15
CA GLU A 50 7.24 3.63 2.92
C GLU A 50 8.52 3.58 2.08
N MET A 51 8.45 3.03 0.86
CA MET A 51 9.61 2.80 0.01
C MET A 51 9.61 3.64 -1.27
N SER A 52 8.50 3.65 -2.01
CA SER A 52 8.49 4.25 -3.35
C SER A 52 8.65 5.77 -3.31
N VAL A 53 7.99 6.46 -2.37
CA VAL A 53 8.14 7.91 -2.20
C VAL A 53 9.58 8.30 -1.84
N LYS A 54 10.22 7.56 -0.92
CA LYS A 54 11.63 7.81 -0.55
C LYS A 54 12.56 7.60 -1.72
N LYS A 55 12.38 6.51 -2.47
CA LYS A 55 13.15 6.21 -3.67
C LYS A 55 13.03 7.29 -4.74
N ILE A 56 11.82 7.79 -5.00
CA ILE A 56 11.58 8.87 -5.97
C ILE A 56 12.32 10.15 -5.55
N VAL A 57 12.31 10.49 -4.26
CA VAL A 57 13.02 11.66 -3.72
C VAL A 57 14.54 11.50 -3.90
N GLU A 58 15.09 10.31 -3.65
CA GLU A 58 16.52 10.02 -3.79
C GLU A 58 16.98 9.96 -5.25
N GLU A 59 16.15 9.43 -6.16
CA GLU A 59 16.43 9.35 -7.61
C GLU A 59 16.20 10.67 -8.35
N SER A 60 15.57 11.67 -7.69
CA SER A 60 15.29 12.96 -8.32
C SER A 60 16.58 13.72 -8.65
N PRO A 61 16.79 14.14 -9.91
CA PRO A 61 17.99 14.86 -10.30
C PRO A 61 18.05 16.23 -9.61
N SER A 62 19.27 16.72 -9.38
CA SER A 62 19.45 18.09 -8.88
C SER A 62 19.02 19.12 -9.90
N ILE A 63 18.27 20.11 -9.45
CA ILE A 63 17.86 21.24 -10.28
C ILE A 63 18.94 22.31 -10.20
N ALA A 64 19.60 22.59 -11.32
CA ALA A 64 20.54 23.70 -11.44
C ALA A 64 19.81 24.95 -11.92
N LEU A 65 19.89 26.03 -11.15
CA LEU A 65 19.37 27.35 -11.50
C LEU A 65 20.55 28.26 -11.80
N GLN A 66 20.55 28.84 -13.00
CA GLN A 66 21.52 29.84 -13.42
C GLN A 66 20.85 31.21 -13.34
N ALA A 67 21.42 32.12 -12.54
CA ALA A 67 20.96 33.50 -12.52
C ALA A 67 21.16 34.12 -13.92
N GLU A 68 20.17 34.88 -14.41
CA GLU A 68 20.33 35.61 -15.66
C GLU A 68 21.47 36.62 -15.52
N ALA A 69 22.37 36.63 -16.50
CA ALA A 69 23.45 37.60 -16.54
C ALA A 69 22.84 38.99 -16.71
N ARG A 70 22.96 39.84 -15.70
CA ARG A 70 22.68 41.27 -15.87
C ARG A 70 23.68 41.84 -16.87
N VAL A 71 23.23 42.04 -18.11
CA VAL A 71 23.98 42.80 -19.10
C VAL A 71 23.74 44.29 -18.80
N ASP A 72 24.53 44.86 -17.90
CA ASP A 72 24.57 46.32 -17.72
C ASP A 72 25.25 46.95 -18.94
N GLN A 73 24.46 47.57 -19.82
CA GLN A 73 24.91 48.18 -21.09
C GLN A 73 25.85 49.39 -20.92
N ARG A 74 26.31 49.70 -19.70
CA ARG A 74 27.05 50.93 -19.36
C ARG A 74 28.51 50.72 -18.95
N THR A 75 28.94 49.50 -18.65
CA THR A 75 30.28 49.28 -18.09
C THR A 75 31.00 48.19 -18.86
N SER A 76 32.21 48.52 -19.32
CA SER A 76 33.17 47.61 -19.96
C SER A 76 33.11 46.20 -19.35
N CYS A 77 32.79 45.24 -20.21
CA CYS A 77 32.81 43.78 -20.04
C CYS A 77 33.40 43.29 -18.70
N ARG A 78 32.56 43.18 -17.67
CA ARG A 78 32.84 42.36 -16.49
C ARG A 78 31.81 41.24 -16.50
N ILE A 79 32.23 40.07 -16.96
CA ILE A 79 31.44 38.85 -16.78
C ILE A 79 31.45 38.57 -15.28
N GLU A 80 30.45 39.06 -14.55
CA GLU A 80 30.21 38.61 -13.19
C GLU A 80 29.88 37.12 -13.26
N SER A 81 30.59 36.30 -12.48
CA SER A 81 30.36 34.87 -12.45
C SER A 81 28.89 34.60 -12.14
N LEU A 82 28.17 33.97 -13.06
CA LEU A 82 26.76 33.65 -12.87
C LEU A 82 26.65 32.74 -11.66
N VAL A 83 25.90 33.19 -10.65
CA VAL A 83 25.69 32.40 -9.44
C VAL A 83 24.87 31.18 -9.85
N MET A 84 25.48 30.00 -9.71
CA MET A 84 24.84 28.71 -9.94
C MET A 84 24.29 28.20 -8.62
N HIS A 85 22.97 28.04 -8.54
CA HIS A 85 22.31 27.41 -7.41
C HIS A 85 21.95 25.98 -7.77
N THR A 86 22.19 25.03 -6.85
CA THR A 86 21.79 23.63 -7.02
C THR A 86 20.80 23.27 -5.93
N LEU A 87 19.61 22.83 -6.33
CA LEU A 87 18.57 22.34 -5.44
C LEU A 87 18.55 20.81 -5.49
N LYS A 88 18.50 20.16 -4.33
CA LYS A 88 18.26 18.73 -4.18
C LYS A 88 17.21 18.51 -3.09
N PHE A 89 16.35 17.52 -3.30
CA PHE A 89 15.47 17.06 -2.24
C PHE A 89 16.31 16.24 -1.25
N GLU A 90 16.23 16.59 0.03
CA GLU A 90 17.01 15.97 1.11
C GLU A 90 16.08 15.31 2.12
N LYS A 91 16.52 14.19 2.68
CA LYS A 91 15.79 13.45 3.71
C LYS A 91 15.97 14.15 5.06
N ARG A 92 14.88 14.51 5.74
CA ARG A 92 14.92 14.95 7.16
C ARG A 92 14.94 13.75 8.10
#